data_AF-T0YJJ4-F1
#
_entry.id   AF-T0YJJ4-F1
#
_cell.length_a   1.000
_cell.length_b   1.000
_cell.length_c   1.000
_cell.angle_alpha   90.00
_cell.angle_beta   90.00
_cell.angle_gamma   90.00
#
_symmetry.space_group_name_H-M   'P 1'
#
loop_
_entity.id
_entity.type
_entity.pdbx_description
1 polymer ?
#
loop_
_entity_poly.entity_id
_entity_poly.type
_entity_poly.pdbx_seq_one_letter_code
_entity_poly.pdbx_strand_id
1 'polypeptide(L)'
;MITAVTVLICAPASARDRAELTVQYDHPVHAVSPTLYGLMTEEINHSYDGGLYGELIRDRVFFRRESRKFLKIWSVDQNAVGGISISIDNRTGPSRALPYSLELTAAHASPKDP
;
A
#
# COMPACT_ATOMS: atom_id res chain seq x y z
N MET A 1 -46.88 15.85 -51.27
CA MET A 1 -47.34 14.83 -50.30
C MET A 1 -46.39 13.64 -50.44
N ILE A 2 -45.33 13.58 -49.61
CA ILE A 2 -44.36 12.47 -49.62
C ILE A 2 -44.65 11.64 -48.37
N THR A 3 -45.16 10.43 -48.57
CA THR A 3 -45.49 9.51 -47.49
C THR A 3 -44.24 8.71 -47.13
N ALA A 4 -43.63 8.99 -45.97
CA ALA A 4 -42.51 8.22 -45.45
C ALA A 4 -43.05 6.95 -44.77
N VAL A 5 -42.61 5.78 -45.23
CA VAL A 5 -42.93 4.49 -44.63
C VAL A 5 -41.78 4.11 -43.70
N THR A 6 -42.05 4.10 -42.39
CA THR A 6 -41.10 3.66 -41.37
C THR A 6 -41.20 2.15 -41.20
N VAL A 7 -40.13 1.42 -41.52
CA VAL A 7 -40.02 -0.02 -41.28
C VAL A 7 -39.55 -0.26 -39.85
N LEU A 8 -40.37 -0.93 -39.05
CA LEU A 8 -40.04 -1.33 -37.69
C LEU A 8 -39.25 -2.64 -37.73
N ILE A 9 -37.95 -2.60 -37.43
CA ILE A 9 -37.10 -3.80 -37.33
C ILE A 9 -37.29 -4.39 -35.93
N CYS A 10 -37.99 -5.52 -35.84
CA CYS A 10 -38.08 -6.32 -34.61
C CYS A 10 -36.82 -7.17 -34.49
N ALA A 11 -35.96 -6.87 -33.51
CA ALA A 11 -34.81 -7.72 -33.20
C ALA A 11 -35.28 -9.00 -32.49
N PRO A 12 -34.79 -10.20 -32.88
CA PRO A 12 -35.15 -11.42 -32.18
C PRO A 12 -34.55 -11.41 -30.77
N ALA A 13 -35.38 -11.62 -29.76
CA ALA A 13 -34.91 -11.89 -28.41
C ALA A 13 -34.20 -13.24 -28.40
N SER A 14 -32.90 -13.27 -28.11
CA SER A 14 -32.18 -14.53 -27.91
C SER A 14 -32.75 -15.25 -26.68
N ALA A 15 -33.43 -16.38 -26.91
CA ALA A 15 -33.80 -17.28 -25.84
C ALA A 15 -32.52 -17.78 -25.16
N ARG A 16 -32.36 -17.51 -23.86
CA ARG A 16 -31.31 -18.13 -23.06
C ARG A 16 -31.78 -19.53 -22.73
N ASP A 17 -31.02 -20.54 -23.14
CA ASP A 17 -31.28 -21.92 -22.74
C ASP A 17 -31.32 -22.01 -21.21
N ARG A 18 -32.33 -22.72 -20.71
CA ARG A 18 -32.53 -22.89 -19.27
C ARG A 18 -31.49 -23.87 -18.75
N ALA A 19 -30.59 -23.41 -17.88
CA ALA A 19 -29.72 -24.28 -17.11
C ALA A 19 -30.47 -24.83 -15.88
N GLU A 20 -30.35 -26.14 -15.64
CA GLU A 20 -30.90 -26.83 -14.48
C GLU A 20 -29.75 -27.38 -13.62
N LEU A 21 -29.80 -27.16 -12.30
CA LEU A 21 -28.85 -27.68 -11.32
C LEU A 21 -29.60 -28.49 -10.28
N THR A 22 -29.35 -29.80 -10.24
CA THR A 22 -29.90 -30.72 -9.23
C THR A 22 -28.85 -31.01 -8.18
N VAL A 23 -29.19 -30.81 -6.90
CA VAL A 23 -28.29 -31.01 -5.75
C VAL A 23 -28.80 -32.18 -4.90
N GLN A 24 -27.95 -33.18 -4.67
CA GLN A 24 -28.23 -34.30 -3.75
C GLN A 24 -27.69 -33.96 -2.36
N TYR A 25 -28.54 -33.44 -1.48
CA TYR A 25 -28.14 -32.95 -0.16
C TYR A 25 -27.99 -34.06 0.90
N ASP A 26 -28.55 -35.24 0.63
CA ASP A 26 -28.59 -36.40 1.51
C ASP A 26 -27.50 -37.45 1.18
N HIS A 27 -26.66 -37.17 0.19
CA HIS A 27 -25.59 -38.08 -0.27
C HIS A 27 -24.21 -37.42 -0.23
N PRO A 28 -23.65 -37.10 0.96
CA PRO A 28 -22.32 -36.51 1.07
C PRO A 28 -21.25 -37.51 0.59
N VAL A 29 -20.42 -37.08 -0.36
CA VAL A 29 -19.41 -37.97 -0.97
C VAL A 29 -18.12 -37.99 -0.15
N HIS A 30 -17.66 -36.83 0.33
CA HIS A 30 -16.44 -36.69 1.14
C HIS A 30 -16.55 -35.50 2.10
N ALA A 31 -15.78 -35.53 3.20
CA ALA A 31 -15.62 -34.38 4.07
C ALA A 31 -14.77 -33.29 3.39
N VAL A 32 -15.15 -32.03 3.56
CA VAL A 32 -14.36 -30.88 3.11
C VAL A 32 -13.21 -30.64 4.07
N SER A 33 -12.00 -30.43 3.57
CA SER A 33 -10.84 -30.14 4.42
C SER A 33 -11.06 -28.85 5.22
N PRO A 34 -10.78 -28.83 6.54
CA PRO A 34 -10.78 -27.60 7.33
C PRO A 34 -9.75 -26.57 6.85
N THR A 35 -8.74 -26.99 6.09
CA THR A 35 -7.68 -26.13 5.52
C THR A 35 -7.88 -25.82 4.05
N LEU A 36 -9.08 -26.05 3.49
CA LEU A 36 -9.37 -25.79 2.08
C LEU A 36 -9.10 -24.33 1.68
N TYR A 37 -9.28 -23.38 2.61
CA TYR A 37 -9.06 -21.96 2.39
C TYR A 37 -7.99 -21.42 3.32
N GLY A 38 -7.09 -20.61 2.78
CA GLY A 38 -6.01 -19.95 3.51
C GLY A 38 -5.64 -18.62 2.88
N LEU A 39 -4.72 -17.90 3.52
CA LEU A 39 -4.19 -16.64 3.04
C LEU A 39 -2.74 -16.83 2.58
N MET A 40 -2.39 -16.23 1.45
CA MET A 40 -1.00 -16.03 1.04
C MET A 40 -0.63 -14.59 1.41
N THR A 41 0.55 -14.42 2.00
CA THR A 41 1.03 -13.12 2.42
C THR A 41 2.46 -12.91 1.91
N GLU A 42 2.74 -11.73 1.35
CA GLU A 42 4.07 -11.25 0.99
C GLU A 42 4.17 -9.75 1.30
N GLU A 43 5.38 -9.17 1.31
CA GLU A 43 5.55 -7.71 1.39
C GLU A 43 5.40 -7.10 0.00
N ILE A 44 4.17 -6.76 -0.36
CA ILE A 44 3.83 -6.09 -1.60
C ILE A 44 2.80 -5.01 -1.31
N ASN A 45 2.97 -3.84 -1.93
CA ASN A 45 2.06 -2.70 -1.75
C ASN A 45 1.86 -2.27 -0.28
N HIS A 46 2.91 -2.30 0.55
CA HIS A 46 2.84 -1.95 1.98
C HIS A 46 1.91 -2.87 2.78
N SER A 47 1.82 -4.15 2.42
CA SER A 47 0.97 -5.14 3.09
C SER A 47 1.44 -5.49 4.50
N TYR A 48 2.75 -5.49 4.79
CA TYR A 48 3.27 -5.57 6.15
C TYR A 48 3.74 -4.20 6.61
N ASP A 49 4.87 -3.70 6.10
CA ASP A 49 5.45 -2.42 6.52
C ASP A 49 4.62 -1.25 5.99
N GLY A 50 3.74 -0.72 6.86
CA GLY A 50 2.72 0.28 6.52
C GLY A 50 1.31 -0.30 6.33
N GLY A 51 1.13 -1.59 6.63
CA GLY A 51 -0.15 -2.31 6.57
C GLY A 51 -0.36 -3.13 7.83
N LEU A 52 -0.17 -4.45 7.75
CA LEU A 52 -0.40 -5.38 8.86
C LEU A 52 0.50 -5.10 10.07
N TYR A 53 1.74 -4.65 9.85
CA TYR A 53 2.62 -4.26 10.93
C TYR A 53 2.29 -2.83 11.37
N GLY A 54 1.79 -2.69 12.60
CA GLY A 54 1.26 -1.43 13.14
C GLY A 54 2.30 -0.32 13.41
N GLU A 55 3.46 -0.36 12.79
CA GLU A 55 4.40 0.77 12.80
C GLU A 55 3.85 1.91 11.93
N LEU A 56 3.86 3.12 12.49
CA LEU A 56 3.34 4.32 11.85
C LEU A 56 4.44 5.16 11.19
N ILE A 57 5.69 5.01 11.65
CA ILE A 57 6.86 5.74 11.16
C ILE A 57 7.55 4.95 10.07
N ARG A 58 7.45 5.47 8.83
CA ARG A 58 8.20 4.93 7.70
C ARG A 58 9.67 5.30 7.81
N ASP A 59 10.56 4.36 7.45
CA ASP A 59 12.02 4.55 7.49
C ASP A 59 12.55 4.98 8.86
N ARG A 60 11.98 4.40 9.93
CA ARG A 60 12.33 4.70 11.34
C ARG A 60 13.80 4.40 11.72
N VAL A 61 14.52 3.67 10.87
CA VAL A 61 15.92 3.24 11.11
C VAL A 61 16.89 3.75 10.06
N PHE A 62 16.45 4.62 9.14
CA PHE A 62 17.30 5.27 8.15
C PHE A 62 18.09 4.29 7.25
N PHE A 63 17.57 3.07 7.07
CA PHE A 63 18.26 1.99 6.37
C PHE A 63 18.22 2.16 4.85
N ARG A 64 17.24 2.91 4.34
CA ARG A 64 17.06 3.12 2.90
C ARG A 64 18.02 4.19 2.39
N ARG A 65 19.19 3.77 1.89
CA ARG A 65 19.97 4.59 0.97
C ARG A 65 19.11 4.95 -0.23
N GLU A 66 18.98 6.25 -0.49
CA GLU A 66 18.36 6.84 -1.68
C GLU A 66 19.02 6.29 -2.95
N SER A 67 18.63 5.10 -3.41
CA SER A 67 19.04 4.65 -4.73
C SER A 67 18.15 5.24 -5.82
N ARG A 68 16.95 5.78 -5.49
CA ARG A 68 16.08 6.48 -6.45
C ARG A 68 15.20 7.56 -5.78
N LYS A 69 15.73 8.78 -5.70
CA LYS A 69 15.14 10.14 -5.78
C LYS A 69 13.64 10.46 -5.57
N PHE A 70 12.77 9.61 -5.02
CA PHE A 70 11.33 9.91 -5.04
C PHE A 70 10.59 9.91 -3.70
N LEU A 71 11.25 9.68 -2.56
CA LEU A 71 10.58 9.78 -1.26
C LEU A 71 11.47 10.49 -0.26
N LYS A 72 11.30 11.81 -0.15
CA LYS A 72 11.74 12.57 1.01
C LYS A 72 10.83 12.18 2.18
N ILE A 73 11.17 11.09 2.88
CA ILE A 73 10.37 10.56 4.00
C ILE A 73 10.50 11.47 5.22
N TRP A 74 11.72 11.94 5.47
CA TRP A 74 12.04 12.89 6.53
C TRP A 74 12.24 14.28 5.92
N SER A 75 11.62 15.29 6.54
CA SER A 75 11.79 16.69 6.16
C SER A 75 11.75 17.58 7.39
N VAL A 76 12.51 18.67 7.34
CA VAL A 76 12.48 19.72 8.38
C VAL A 76 11.26 20.61 8.12
N ASP A 77 10.56 20.97 9.19
CA ASP A 77 9.44 21.91 9.16
C ASP A 77 9.88 23.26 8.57
N GLN A 78 9.00 23.89 7.78
CA GLN A 78 9.29 25.15 7.10
C GLN A 78 9.64 26.30 8.08
N ASN A 79 9.12 26.26 9.31
CA ASN A 79 9.41 27.24 10.35
C ASN A 79 10.81 27.06 10.98
N ALA A 80 11.49 25.95 10.71
CA ALA A 80 12.89 25.72 11.09
C ALA A 80 13.87 25.99 9.93
N VAL A 81 13.37 26.39 8.76
CA VAL A 81 14.19 26.69 7.58
C VAL A 81 14.96 27.98 7.82
N GLY A 82 16.27 27.83 8.02
CA GLY A 82 17.20 28.91 8.37
C GLY A 82 17.94 28.68 9.69
N GLY A 83 17.51 27.71 10.50
CA GLY A 83 18.12 27.37 11.78
C GLY A 83 18.47 25.90 11.96
N ILE A 84 17.85 24.98 11.20
CA ILE A 84 18.06 23.53 11.35
C ILE A 84 18.20 22.83 9.99
N SER A 85 19.17 21.91 9.86
CA SER A 85 19.31 20.99 8.72
C SER A 85 19.39 19.53 9.17
N ILE A 86 19.01 18.59 8.30
CA ILE A 86 19.14 17.14 8.54
C ILE A 86 20.05 16.47 7.51
N SER A 87 20.80 15.47 7.96
CA SER A 87 21.59 14.55 7.13
C SER A 87 21.56 13.14 7.71
N ILE A 88 21.92 12.14 6.91
CA ILE A 88 22.14 10.78 7.41
C ILE A 88 23.61 10.63 7.80
N ASP A 89 23.88 10.28 9.06
CA ASP A 89 25.20 9.87 9.52
C ASP A 89 25.33 8.35 9.41
N ASN A 90 26.41 7.91 8.77
CA ASN A 90 26.75 6.50 8.58
C ASN A 90 28.09 6.12 9.22
N ARG A 91 28.71 7.03 9.99
CA ARG A 91 29.96 6.78 10.71
C ARG A 91 29.71 5.94 11.95
N THR A 92 28.59 6.18 12.62
CA THR A 92 28.15 5.45 13.81
C THR A 92 26.63 5.30 13.82
N GLY A 93 26.16 4.30 14.55
CA GLY A 93 24.74 4.12 14.81
C GLY A 93 24.51 3.41 16.14
N PRO A 94 23.25 3.30 16.59
CA PRO A 94 22.91 2.73 17.90
C PRO A 94 23.41 1.30 18.10
N SER A 95 23.64 0.54 17.03
CA SER A 95 24.18 -0.82 17.11
C SER A 95 24.82 -1.27 15.80
N ARG A 96 25.47 -2.45 15.81
CA ARG A 96 25.97 -3.09 14.58
C ARG A 96 24.87 -3.39 13.55
N ALA A 97 23.63 -3.63 13.99
CA ALA A 97 22.50 -3.89 13.09
C ALA A 97 21.82 -2.60 12.59
N LEU A 98 22.00 -1.49 13.32
CA LEU A 98 21.46 -0.17 13.01
C LEU A 98 22.61 0.83 12.88
N PRO A 99 23.36 0.82 11.75
CA PRO A 99 24.59 1.58 11.60
C PRO A 99 24.38 3.05 11.18
N TYR A 100 23.12 3.49 11.09
CA TYR A 100 22.75 4.82 10.62
C TYR A 100 22.02 5.60 11.70
N SER A 101 22.24 6.92 11.70
CA SER A 101 21.52 7.88 12.54
C SER A 101 21.06 9.07 11.69
N LEU A 102 19.96 9.72 12.08
CA LEU A 102 19.60 11.03 11.56
C LEU A 102 20.37 12.10 12.35
N GLU A 103 21.23 12.85 11.68
CA GLU A 103 21.95 13.99 12.24
C GLU A 103 21.12 15.26 12.05
N LEU A 104 20.99 16.03 13.13
CA LEU A 104 20.30 17.32 13.15
C LEU A 104 21.33 18.40 13.48
N THR A 105 21.55 19.35 12.56
CA THR A 105 22.47 20.47 12.77
C THR A 105 21.68 21.75 12.97
N ALA A 106 21.86 22.40 14.13
CA ALA A 106 21.34 23.74 14.37
C ALA A 106 22.39 24.80 14.01
N ALA A 107 22.04 25.76 13.14
CA ALA A 107 22.92 26.85 12.71
C ALA A 107 23.11 27.91 13.82
N HIS A 108 22.11 28.08 14.68
CA HIS A 108 22.12 29.00 15.81
C HIS A 108 21.47 28.32 17.03
N ALA A 109 22.05 28.55 18.21
CA ALA A 109 21.46 28.16 19.49
C ALA A 109 21.61 29.34 20.46
N SER A 110 20.52 29.72 21.15
CA SER A 110 20.57 30.75 22.18
C SER A 110 19.80 30.31 23.42
N PRO A 111 20.19 30.76 24.63
CA PRO A 111 19.45 30.43 25.86
C PRO A 111 17.99 30.92 25.89
N LYS A 112 17.60 31.80 24.96
CA LYS A 112 16.28 32.44 24.91
C LYS A 112 15.32 31.78 23.91
N ASP A 113 15.84 30.93 23.03
CA ASP A 113 15.08 30.11 22.07
C ASP A 113 15.59 28.66 22.17
N PRO A 114 15.13 27.91 23.18
CA PRO A 114 15.50 26.51 23.36
C PRO A 114 14.88 25.60 22.28
#